data_AF-A0A970XLA3-F1
#
_entry.id   AF-A0A970XLA3-F1
#
_cell.length_a   1.000
_cell.length_b   1.000
_cell.length_c   1.000
_cell.angle_alpha   90.00
_cell.angle_beta   90.00
_cell.angle_gamma   90.00
#
_symmetry.space_group_name_H-M   'P 1'
#
loop_
_entity.id
_entity.type
_entity.pdbx_description
1 polymer ?
#
loop_
_entity_poly.entity_id
_entity_poly.type
_entity_poly.pdbx_seq_one_letter_code
_entity_poly.pdbx_strand_id
1 'polypeptide(L)'
;MRMTNILIVGVGGQGTLLASKVLGNLALQKGCDVKVSEVHGMAQRGGSVVTHVRFGERVHAPIIGEGGADFILAFEKLEALRYLNYLRPGGTVIVNDREIPPMPVIMGAARYPDDVLTTLGKSAGALVCVDATGIALECGNARAMNVVLLGVLAQRLGGSGMDWTAALKKTVNQRFLEANIAAFKRGYAFSPKPARNDSLQKEEGAR
;
A
#
# COMPACT_ATOMS: atom_id res chain seq x y z
N MET A 1 3.38 -23.33 4.75
CA MET A 1 3.70 -22.01 4.11
C MET A 1 3.95 -20.99 5.21
N ARG A 2 4.98 -20.12 5.11
CA ARG A 2 5.27 -19.09 6.14
C ARG A 2 4.11 -18.07 6.22
N MET A 3 3.75 -17.67 7.44
CA MET A 3 2.77 -16.61 7.69
C MET A 3 3.19 -15.32 7.00
N THR A 4 2.25 -14.68 6.31
CA THR A 4 2.42 -13.35 5.72
C THR A 4 1.43 -12.38 6.37
N ASN A 5 1.96 -11.30 6.93
CA ASN A 5 1.20 -10.25 7.59
C ASN A 5 1.30 -8.95 6.78
N ILE A 6 0.17 -8.46 6.30
CA ILE A 6 0.07 -7.22 5.53
C ILE A 6 -0.85 -6.27 6.27
N LEU A 7 -0.32 -5.10 6.62
CA LEU A 7 -1.09 -4.01 7.19
C LEU A 7 -1.44 -3.03 6.07
N ILE A 8 -2.72 -2.89 5.75
CA ILE A 8 -3.18 -1.87 4.80
C ILE A 8 -3.60 -0.66 5.60
N VAL A 9 -3.07 0.51 5.26
CA VAL A 9 -3.36 1.77 5.96
C VAL A 9 -3.74 2.85 4.96
N GLY A 10 -4.66 3.71 5.33
CA GLY A 10 -5.11 4.79 4.47
C GLY A 10 -6.22 5.61 5.08
N VAL A 11 -6.83 6.42 4.24
CA VAL A 11 -7.96 7.27 4.57
C VAL A 11 -9.26 6.67 4.02
N GLY A 12 -10.35 6.85 4.75
CA GLY A 12 -11.68 6.35 4.34
C GLY A 12 -12.04 6.71 2.89
N GLY A 13 -12.48 5.71 2.11
CA GLY A 13 -12.84 5.85 0.70
C GLY A 13 -11.74 5.45 -0.30
N GLN A 14 -10.55 5.11 0.17
CA GLN A 14 -9.41 4.70 -0.69
C GLN A 14 -9.43 3.21 -1.11
N GLY A 15 -10.43 2.43 -0.67
CA GLY A 15 -10.62 1.05 -1.11
C GLY A 15 -9.77 0.01 -0.38
N THR A 16 -9.53 0.19 0.93
CA THR A 16 -8.81 -0.77 1.81
C THR A 16 -9.51 -2.13 1.82
N LEU A 17 -10.83 -2.12 1.93
CA LEU A 17 -11.67 -3.31 1.90
C LEU A 17 -11.61 -4.06 0.56
N LEU A 18 -11.51 -3.34 -0.57
CA LEU A 18 -11.33 -3.99 -1.88
C LEU A 18 -9.98 -4.69 -1.92
N ALA A 19 -8.92 -4.02 -1.47
CA ALA A 19 -7.59 -4.59 -1.47
C ALA A 19 -7.47 -5.82 -0.55
N SER A 20 -8.06 -5.76 0.64
CA SER A 20 -8.08 -6.90 1.57
C SER A 20 -8.88 -8.09 1.03
N LYS A 21 -10.00 -7.85 0.32
CA LYS A 21 -10.76 -8.90 -0.37
C LYS A 21 -9.95 -9.56 -1.49
N VAL A 22 -9.19 -8.79 -2.27
CA VAL A 22 -8.30 -9.37 -3.30
C VAL A 22 -7.25 -10.27 -2.66
N LEU A 23 -6.58 -9.81 -1.60
CA LEU A 23 -5.60 -10.62 -0.85
C LEU A 23 -6.23 -11.85 -0.19
N GLY A 24 -7.44 -11.73 0.35
CA GLY A 24 -8.19 -12.86 0.90
C GLY A 24 -8.48 -13.93 -0.15
N ASN A 25 -8.99 -13.50 -1.31
CA ASN A 25 -9.23 -14.40 -2.45
C ASN A 25 -7.94 -15.07 -2.94
N LEU A 26 -6.81 -14.37 -2.93
CA LEU A 26 -5.49 -14.93 -3.28
C LEU A 26 -5.02 -15.98 -2.28
N ALA A 27 -5.16 -15.72 -0.98
CA ALA A 27 -4.82 -16.68 0.05
C ALA A 27 -5.66 -17.97 -0.06
N LEU A 28 -6.97 -17.81 -0.31
CA LEU A 28 -7.87 -18.95 -0.52
C LEU A 28 -7.51 -19.79 -1.75
N GLN A 29 -7.05 -19.17 -2.85
CA GLN A 29 -6.56 -19.93 -4.02
C GLN A 29 -5.38 -20.85 -3.67
N LYS A 30 -4.56 -20.47 -2.69
CA LYS A 30 -3.43 -21.26 -2.20
C LYS A 30 -3.81 -22.25 -1.09
N GLY A 31 -5.10 -22.39 -0.77
CA GLY A 31 -5.56 -23.23 0.35
C GLY A 31 -5.06 -22.75 1.72
N CYS A 32 -4.69 -21.47 1.84
CA CYS A 32 -4.23 -20.90 3.11
C CYS A 32 -5.42 -20.55 4.01
N ASP A 33 -5.23 -20.67 5.32
CA ASP A 33 -6.07 -19.95 6.28
C ASP A 33 -5.78 -18.45 6.14
N VAL A 34 -6.84 -17.65 6.13
CA VAL A 34 -6.78 -16.20 6.01
C VAL A 34 -7.72 -15.54 6.99
N LYS A 35 -7.22 -14.50 7.66
CA LYS A 35 -8.03 -13.65 8.52
C LYS A 35 -7.82 -12.20 8.13
N VAL A 36 -8.93 -11.50 8.01
CA VAL A 36 -8.98 -10.07 7.74
C VAL A 36 -9.72 -9.40 8.88
N SER A 37 -9.13 -8.34 9.43
CA SER A 37 -9.80 -7.48 10.40
C SER A 37 -9.61 -6.03 9.98
N GLU A 38 -10.71 -5.32 9.81
CA GLU A 38 -10.69 -3.91 9.49
C GLU A 38 -11.17 -3.14 10.72
N VAL A 39 -10.31 -2.25 11.21
CA VAL A 39 -10.69 -1.28 12.24
C VAL A 39 -11.00 0.01 11.50
N HIS A 40 -12.29 0.28 11.38
CA HIS A 40 -12.76 1.60 11.05
C HIS A 40 -12.73 2.42 12.33
N GLY A 41 -11.94 3.49 12.38
CA GLY A 41 -12.28 4.58 13.29
C GLY A 41 -13.70 5.07 12.94
N MET A 42 -14.43 5.68 13.88
CA MET A 42 -15.79 6.22 13.68
C MET A 42 -15.96 7.22 12.50
N ALA A 43 -14.89 7.51 11.75
CA ALA A 43 -14.85 8.45 10.65
C ALA A 43 -15.18 7.77 9.31
N GLN A 44 -16.43 7.86 8.89
CA GLN A 44 -16.92 7.30 7.61
C GLN A 44 -16.33 7.99 6.36
N ARG A 45 -15.65 9.14 6.49
CA ARG A 45 -14.85 9.81 5.43
C ARG A 45 -13.74 10.64 6.05
N GLY A 46 -12.55 10.64 5.45
CA GLY A 46 -11.43 11.49 5.88
C GLY A 46 -10.67 11.03 7.13
N GLY A 47 -11.12 9.96 7.80
CA GLY A 47 -10.40 9.36 8.91
C GLY A 47 -9.48 8.22 8.50
N SER A 48 -8.55 7.92 9.41
CA SER A 48 -7.62 6.79 9.32
C SER A 48 -8.39 5.46 9.33
N VAL A 49 -8.01 4.57 8.43
CA VAL A 49 -8.51 3.20 8.29
C VAL A 49 -7.32 2.26 8.30
N VAL A 50 -7.42 1.20 9.11
CA VAL A 50 -6.40 0.15 9.18
C VAL A 50 -7.05 -1.21 8.94
N THR A 51 -6.48 -1.98 8.02
CA THR A 51 -6.93 -3.33 7.69
C THR A 51 -5.76 -4.30 7.87
N HIS A 52 -5.93 -5.24 8.79
CA HIS A 52 -5.02 -6.35 9.01
C HIS A 52 -5.38 -7.50 8.06
N VAL A 53 -4.40 -7.98 7.29
CA VAL A 53 -4.54 -9.17 6.45
C VAL A 53 -3.45 -10.15 6.83
N ARG A 54 -3.85 -11.34 7.28
CA ARG A 54 -2.92 -12.39 7.71
C ARG A 54 -3.27 -13.67 6.99
N PHE A 55 -2.31 -14.31 6.33
CA PHE A 55 -2.53 -15.61 5.69
C PHE A 55 -1.31 -16.52 5.81
N GLY A 56 -1.59 -17.82 5.92
CA GLY A 56 -0.59 -18.87 6.03
C GLY A 56 -1.26 -20.22 6.24
N GLU A 57 -0.51 -21.19 6.77
CA GLU A 57 -1.05 -22.53 7.02
C GLU A 57 -2.14 -22.55 8.09
N ARG A 58 -1.94 -21.78 9.18
CA ARG A 58 -2.92 -21.60 10.25
C ARG A 58 -2.79 -20.22 10.87
N VAL A 59 -3.87 -19.47 10.92
CA VAL A 59 -3.92 -18.10 11.46
C VAL A 59 -4.71 -18.13 12.77
N HIS A 60 -4.08 -17.87 13.91
CA HIS A 60 -4.77 -17.96 15.21
C HIS A 60 -5.49 -16.68 15.63
N ALA A 61 -5.03 -15.52 15.15
CA ALA A 61 -5.59 -14.22 15.50
C ALA A 61 -5.69 -13.33 14.26
N PRO A 62 -6.73 -12.48 14.15
CA PRO A 62 -6.92 -11.64 12.96
C PRO A 62 -6.12 -10.33 13.01
N ILE A 63 -5.65 -9.90 14.18
CA ILE A 63 -4.91 -8.65 14.38
C ILE A 63 -3.40 -8.90 14.28
N ILE A 64 -2.67 -8.01 13.61
CA ILE A 64 -1.20 -8.01 13.57
C ILE A 64 -0.70 -7.22 14.78
N GLY A 65 0.19 -7.78 15.59
CA GLY A 65 0.83 -7.04 16.68
C GLY A 65 1.88 -6.06 16.19
N GLU A 66 2.30 -5.13 17.05
CA GLU A 66 3.41 -4.23 16.76
C GLU A 66 4.68 -5.01 16.40
N GLY A 67 5.49 -4.49 15.48
CA GLY A 67 6.65 -5.18 14.93
C GLY A 67 6.34 -6.48 14.17
N GLY A 68 5.08 -6.75 13.82
CA GLY A 68 4.64 -8.02 13.23
C GLY A 68 4.32 -7.99 11.74
N ALA A 69 4.17 -6.82 11.12
CA ALA A 69 3.81 -6.69 9.71
C ALA A 69 5.03 -6.91 8.80
N ASP A 70 4.93 -7.84 7.86
CA ASP A 70 5.94 -8.03 6.80
C ASP A 70 5.89 -6.86 5.80
N PHE A 71 4.68 -6.39 5.52
CA PHE A 71 4.42 -5.28 4.61
C PHE A 71 3.46 -4.28 5.25
N ILE A 72 3.75 -3.00 5.09
CA ILE A 72 2.76 -1.92 5.21
C ILE A 72 2.41 -1.47 3.78
N LEU A 73 1.15 -1.60 3.41
CA LEU A 73 0.59 -1.13 2.14
C LEU A 73 -0.21 0.15 2.41
N ALA A 74 0.43 1.29 2.20
CA ALA A 74 -0.11 2.60 2.57
C ALA A 74 -0.68 3.34 1.36
N PHE A 75 -1.94 3.74 1.46
CA PHE A 75 -2.66 4.46 0.40
C PHE A 75 -2.47 5.98 0.47
N GLU A 76 -1.86 6.43 1.56
CA GLU A 76 -1.55 7.82 1.90
C GLU A 76 -0.29 7.78 2.80
N LYS A 77 0.64 8.72 2.62
CA LYS A 77 1.98 8.59 3.23
C LYS A 77 2.04 8.90 4.73
N LEU A 78 1.23 9.81 5.26
CA LEU A 78 1.15 10.06 6.70
C LEU A 78 0.58 8.84 7.44
N GLU A 79 -0.34 8.11 6.83
CA GLU A 79 -0.84 6.85 7.40
C GLU A 79 0.24 5.77 7.47
N ALA A 80 1.18 5.71 6.51
CA ALA A 80 2.35 4.85 6.61
C ALA A 80 3.20 5.19 7.84
N LEU A 81 3.44 6.49 8.09
CA LEU A 81 4.22 6.95 9.24
C LEU A 81 3.50 6.67 10.56
N ARG A 82 2.18 6.89 10.60
CA ARG A 82 1.35 6.68 11.79
C ARG A 82 1.40 5.24 12.30
N TYR A 83 1.45 4.26 11.40
CA TYR A 83 1.45 2.82 11.74
C TYR A 83 2.82 2.16 11.56
N LEU A 84 3.89 2.95 11.44
CA LEU A 84 5.24 2.44 11.20
C LEU A 84 5.72 1.48 12.32
N ASN A 85 5.26 1.67 13.56
CA ASN A 85 5.51 0.79 14.70
C ASN A 85 5.02 -0.66 14.50
N TYR A 86 4.08 -0.91 13.57
CA TYR A 86 3.65 -2.26 13.23
C TYR A 86 4.62 -3.00 12.31
N LEU A 87 5.52 -2.29 11.62
CA LEU A 87 6.47 -2.90 10.71
C LEU A 87 7.50 -3.72 11.48
N ARG A 88 7.71 -4.98 11.06
CA ARG A 88 8.78 -5.79 11.62
C ARG A 88 10.17 -5.27 11.21
N PRO A 89 11.24 -5.59 11.96
CA PRO A 89 12.60 -5.37 11.49
C PRO A 89 12.83 -5.99 10.09
N GLY A 90 13.35 -5.18 9.17
CA GLY A 90 13.56 -5.57 7.77
C GLY A 90 12.27 -5.69 6.93
N GLY A 91 11.12 -5.24 7.45
CA GLY A 91 9.86 -5.19 6.71
C GLY A 91 9.87 -4.15 5.57
N THR A 92 8.91 -4.27 4.66
CA THR A 92 8.79 -3.36 3.51
C THR A 92 7.60 -2.42 3.65
N VAL A 93 7.80 -1.13 3.38
CA VAL A 93 6.73 -0.16 3.22
C VAL A 93 6.51 0.09 1.73
N ILE A 94 5.28 -0.09 1.26
CA ILE A 94 4.84 0.27 -0.09
C ILE A 94 3.83 1.40 0.08
N VAL A 95 4.15 2.59 -0.40
CA VAL A 95 3.38 3.81 -0.12
C VAL A 95 3.00 4.52 -1.42
N ASN A 96 1.74 4.93 -1.50
CA ASN A 96 1.28 5.89 -2.49
C ASN A 96 1.79 7.29 -2.12
N ASP A 97 2.47 7.98 -3.04
CA ASP A 97 2.91 9.37 -2.86
C ASP A 97 1.71 10.32 -2.97
N ARG A 98 0.86 10.26 -1.96
CA ARG A 98 -0.35 11.05 -1.88
C ARG A 98 -0.48 11.65 -0.49
N GLU A 99 -0.72 12.95 -0.48
CA GLU A 99 -1.07 13.72 0.72
C GLU A 99 -2.58 13.89 0.81
N ILE A 100 -3.13 13.53 1.95
CA ILE A 100 -4.47 13.92 2.36
C ILE A 100 -4.35 14.56 3.73
N PRO A 101 -4.39 15.91 3.82
CA PRO A 101 -4.29 16.61 5.08
C PRO A 101 -5.39 16.15 6.05
N PRO A 102 -5.06 15.69 7.27
CA PRO A 102 -6.07 15.38 8.26
C PRO A 102 -6.68 16.67 8.82
N MET A 103 -7.83 16.57 9.49
CA MET A 103 -8.57 17.73 10.03
C MET A 103 -7.72 18.74 10.81
N PRO A 104 -6.80 18.34 11.71
CA PRO A 104 -5.94 19.30 12.42
C PRO A 104 -5.07 20.14 11.47
N VAL A 105 -4.61 19.59 10.35
CA VAL A 105 -3.85 20.32 9.34
C VAL A 105 -4.76 21.26 8.55
N ILE A 106 -5.94 20.79 8.14
CA ILE A 106 -6.92 21.61 7.42
C ILE A 106 -7.36 22.82 8.26
N MET A 107 -7.53 22.63 9.57
CA MET A 107 -7.92 23.69 10.51
C MET A 107 -6.76 24.61 10.92
N GLY A 108 -5.54 24.36 10.43
CA GLY A 108 -4.34 25.13 10.80
C GLY A 108 -3.82 24.87 12.22
N ALA A 109 -4.34 23.86 12.93
CA ALA A 109 -3.92 23.47 14.27
C ALA A 109 -2.65 22.61 14.28
N ALA A 110 -2.26 22.05 13.13
CA ALA A 110 -1.05 21.26 12.94
C ALA A 110 -0.48 21.46 11.53
N ARG A 111 0.75 20.98 11.29
CA ARG A 111 1.35 20.92 9.95
C ARG A 111 1.46 19.47 9.49
N TYR A 112 1.28 19.25 8.18
CA TYR A 112 1.64 17.96 7.59
C TYR A 112 3.17 17.83 7.62
N PRO A 113 3.75 16.72 8.10
CA PRO A 113 5.21 16.59 8.18
C PRO A 113 5.84 16.54 6.79
N ASP A 114 6.91 17.30 6.57
CA ASP A 114 7.61 17.35 5.28
C ASP A 114 8.55 16.15 5.07
N ASP A 115 8.92 15.45 6.14
CA ASP A 115 9.96 14.42 6.18
C ASP A 115 9.42 12.98 6.19
N VAL A 116 8.12 12.79 5.93
CA VAL A 116 7.44 11.47 6.00
C VAL A 116 8.23 10.38 5.26
N LEU A 117 8.52 10.57 3.98
CA LEU A 117 9.21 9.56 3.16
C LEU A 117 10.65 9.30 3.65
N THR A 118 11.34 10.34 4.12
CA THR A 118 12.68 10.24 4.69
C THR A 118 12.68 9.39 5.96
N THR A 119 11.71 9.62 6.85
CA THR A 119 11.58 8.88 8.11
C THR A 119 11.19 7.41 7.88
N LEU A 120 10.30 7.16 6.91
CA LEU A 120 9.98 5.80 6.46
C LEU A 120 11.21 5.09 5.90
N GLY A 121 11.99 5.77 5.05
CA GLY A 121 13.18 5.19 4.41
C GLY A 121 14.31 4.83 5.37
N LYS A 122 14.43 5.56 6.49
CA LYS A 122 15.39 5.25 7.56
C LYS A 122 14.98 4.04 8.42
N SER A 123 13.68 3.79 8.54
CA SER A 123 13.14 2.80 9.49
C SER A 123 12.77 1.48 8.83
N ALA A 124 12.30 1.51 7.59
CA ALA A 124 11.92 0.33 6.84
C ALA A 124 13.16 -0.40 6.29
N GLY A 125 13.08 -1.74 6.19
CA GLY A 125 14.10 -2.51 5.47
C GLY A 125 14.10 -2.22 3.97
N ALA A 126 12.93 -1.85 3.43
CA ALA A 126 12.77 -1.32 2.10
C ALA A 126 11.60 -0.35 2.04
N LEU A 127 11.74 0.74 1.29
CA LEU A 127 10.69 1.70 0.97
C LEU A 127 10.44 1.69 -0.54
N VAL A 128 9.17 1.52 -0.94
CA VAL A 128 8.72 1.69 -2.32
C VAL A 128 7.70 2.81 -2.34
N CYS A 129 8.11 3.97 -2.84
CA CYS A 129 7.25 5.13 -3.06
C CYS A 129 6.79 5.15 -4.51
N VAL A 130 5.49 5.29 -4.74
CA VAL A 130 4.89 5.26 -6.08
C VAL A 130 3.74 6.26 -6.18
N ASP A 131 3.65 7.02 -7.27
CA ASP A 131 2.44 7.77 -7.60
C ASP A 131 1.37 6.81 -8.15
N ALA A 132 0.77 6.01 -7.27
CA ALA A 132 -0.22 5.02 -7.65
C ALA A 132 -1.51 5.68 -8.15
N THR A 133 -1.83 6.88 -7.65
CA THR A 133 -2.98 7.66 -8.11
C THR A 133 -2.79 8.14 -9.54
N GLY A 134 -1.64 8.70 -9.89
CA GLY A 134 -1.30 9.09 -11.26
C GLY A 134 -1.31 7.91 -12.23
N ILE A 135 -0.66 6.79 -11.86
CA ILE A 135 -0.67 5.56 -12.67
C ILE A 135 -2.10 5.06 -12.90
N ALA A 136 -2.94 5.04 -11.85
CA ALA A 136 -4.32 4.61 -11.97
C ALA A 136 -5.16 5.54 -12.87
N LEU A 137 -4.90 6.85 -12.82
CA LEU A 137 -5.53 7.83 -13.69
C LEU A 137 -5.16 7.58 -15.16
N GLU A 138 -3.90 7.29 -15.46
CA GLU A 138 -3.45 6.91 -16.81
C GLU A 138 -4.13 5.62 -17.31
N CYS A 139 -4.50 4.71 -16.41
CA CYS A 139 -5.27 3.51 -16.72
C CYS A 139 -6.79 3.76 -16.85
N GLY A 140 -7.23 5.02 -16.79
CA GLY A 140 -8.63 5.42 -16.99
C GLY A 140 -9.49 5.41 -15.73
N ASN A 141 -8.92 5.12 -14.54
CA ASN A 141 -9.67 5.15 -13.28
C ASN A 141 -8.77 5.42 -12.08
N ALA A 142 -8.70 6.67 -11.61
CA ALA A 142 -7.93 7.04 -10.42
C ALA A 142 -8.31 6.26 -9.14
N ARG A 143 -9.51 5.68 -9.06
CA ARG A 143 -9.93 4.84 -7.91
C ARG A 143 -9.22 3.48 -7.88
N ALA A 144 -8.53 3.09 -8.95
CA ALA A 144 -7.77 1.84 -9.03
C ALA A 144 -6.35 1.95 -8.43
N MET A 145 -6.01 3.05 -7.74
CA MET A 145 -4.68 3.23 -7.14
C MET A 145 -4.33 2.13 -6.13
N ASN A 146 -5.33 1.62 -5.39
CA ASN A 146 -5.15 0.48 -4.50
C ASN A 146 -4.72 -0.78 -5.26
N VAL A 147 -5.20 -0.96 -6.50
CA VAL A 147 -4.83 -2.08 -7.37
C VAL A 147 -3.44 -1.90 -7.99
N VAL A 148 -3.00 -0.68 -8.26
CA VAL A 148 -1.59 -0.40 -8.60
C VAL A 148 -0.68 -0.86 -7.46
N LEU A 149 -0.99 -0.46 -6.21
CA LEU A 149 -0.21 -0.84 -5.03
C LEU A 149 -0.21 -2.36 -4.81
N LEU A 150 -1.34 -3.04 -5.06
CA LEU A 150 -1.39 -4.52 -5.04
C LEU A 150 -0.46 -5.13 -6.09
N GLY A 151 -0.32 -4.52 -7.27
CA GLY A 151 0.67 -4.92 -8.28
C GLY A 151 2.10 -4.85 -7.75
N VAL A 152 2.46 -3.74 -7.10
CA VAL A 152 3.78 -3.56 -6.47
C VAL A 152 4.01 -4.60 -5.38
N LEU A 153 3.00 -4.84 -4.53
CA LEU A 153 3.05 -5.87 -3.49
C LEU A 153 3.23 -7.28 -4.07
N ALA A 154 2.54 -7.60 -5.17
CA ALA A 154 2.64 -8.88 -5.85
C ALA A 154 4.07 -9.18 -6.35
N GLN A 155 4.76 -8.16 -6.87
CA GLN A 155 6.17 -8.27 -7.27
C GLN A 155 7.06 -8.65 -6.07
N ARG A 156 6.80 -8.08 -4.89
CA ARG A 156 7.57 -8.31 -3.65
C ARG A 156 7.25 -9.64 -2.96
N LEU A 157 6.02 -10.14 -3.10
CA LEU A 157 5.63 -11.44 -2.53
C LEU A 157 6.23 -12.65 -3.25
N GLY A 158 6.75 -12.47 -4.48
CA GLY A 158 7.28 -13.57 -5.30
C GLY A 158 6.14 -14.36 -5.95
N GLY A 159 5.98 -14.19 -7.27
CA GLY A 159 4.77 -14.54 -8.01
C GLY A 159 4.50 -16.04 -8.30
N SER A 160 5.15 -16.99 -7.63
CA SER A 160 4.85 -18.40 -7.91
C SER A 160 3.49 -18.81 -7.33
N GLY A 161 2.57 -19.20 -8.22
CA GLY A 161 1.30 -19.86 -7.89
C GLY A 161 0.16 -18.98 -7.36
N MET A 162 0.16 -17.66 -7.62
CA MET A 162 -0.97 -16.76 -7.28
C MET A 162 -1.60 -16.16 -8.53
N ASP A 163 -2.89 -16.37 -8.75
CA ASP A 163 -3.63 -15.76 -9.85
C ASP A 163 -4.34 -14.47 -9.38
N TRP A 164 -3.56 -13.38 -9.42
CA TRP A 164 -4.02 -12.03 -9.13
C TRP A 164 -5.14 -11.57 -10.07
N THR A 165 -5.13 -12.04 -11.32
CA THR A 165 -6.16 -11.68 -12.29
C THR A 165 -7.50 -12.31 -11.92
N ALA A 166 -7.50 -13.59 -11.53
CA ALA A 166 -8.71 -14.26 -11.02
C ALA A 166 -9.21 -13.62 -9.72
N ALA A 167 -8.33 -13.24 -8.80
CA ALA A 167 -8.72 -12.56 -7.56
C ALA A 167 -9.35 -11.18 -7.82
N LEU A 168 -8.80 -10.41 -8.77
CA LEU A 168 -9.38 -9.14 -9.21
C LEU A 168 -10.75 -9.35 -9.86
N LYS A 169 -10.89 -10.34 -10.76
CA LYS A 169 -12.17 -10.68 -11.40
C LYS A 169 -13.29 -11.01 -10.39
N LYS A 170 -12.95 -11.68 -9.28
CA LYS A 170 -13.90 -12.01 -8.21
C LYS A 170 -14.31 -10.80 -7.35
N THR A 171 -13.50 -9.74 -7.33
CA THR A 171 -13.65 -8.65 -6.36
C THR A 171 -14.09 -7.34 -7.00
N VAL A 172 -13.56 -7.04 -8.19
CA VAL A 172 -13.80 -5.79 -8.92
C VAL A 172 -15.06 -5.94 -9.76
N ASN A 173 -15.92 -4.92 -9.74
CA ASN A 173 -17.09 -4.88 -10.61
C ASN A 173 -16.66 -4.96 -12.09
N GLN A 174 -17.38 -5.76 -12.88
CA GLN A 174 -17.08 -6.01 -14.29
C GLN A 174 -16.84 -4.73 -15.10
N ARG A 175 -17.59 -3.65 -14.84
CA ARG A 175 -17.45 -2.36 -15.53
C ARG A 175 -16.05 -1.74 -15.36
N PHE A 176 -15.39 -1.98 -14.24
CA PHE A 176 -14.08 -1.39 -13.92
C PHE A 176 -12.93 -2.38 -14.06
N LEU A 177 -13.22 -3.63 -14.42
CA LEU A 177 -12.24 -4.72 -14.39
C LEU A 177 -11.05 -4.47 -15.31
N GLU A 178 -11.28 -3.99 -16.53
CA GLU A 178 -10.21 -3.73 -17.51
C GLU A 178 -9.20 -2.70 -16.97
N ALA A 179 -9.69 -1.54 -16.52
CA ALA A 179 -8.86 -0.49 -15.93
C ALA A 179 -8.08 -1.00 -14.70
N ASN A 180 -8.70 -1.85 -13.86
CA ASN A 180 -8.04 -2.43 -12.70
C ASN A 180 -6.96 -3.46 -13.09
N ILE A 181 -7.20 -4.29 -14.11
CA ILE A 181 -6.18 -5.22 -14.62
C ILE A 181 -4.99 -4.43 -15.20
N ALA A 182 -5.24 -3.35 -15.94
CA ALA A 182 -4.19 -2.48 -16.46
C ALA A 182 -3.39 -1.83 -15.32
N ALA A 183 -4.09 -1.28 -14.31
CA ALA A 183 -3.49 -0.69 -13.12
C ALA A 183 -2.61 -1.70 -12.35
N PHE A 184 -3.11 -2.93 -12.16
CA PHE A 184 -2.35 -4.01 -11.53
C PHE A 184 -1.06 -4.30 -12.28
N LYS A 185 -1.13 -4.46 -13.61
CA LYS A 185 0.04 -4.73 -14.46
C LYS A 185 1.07 -3.60 -14.39
N ARG A 186 0.64 -2.34 -14.41
CA ARG A 186 1.53 -1.17 -14.26
C ARG A 186 2.20 -1.17 -12.89
N GLY A 187 1.47 -1.50 -11.83
CA GLY A 187 2.02 -1.68 -10.49
C GLY A 187 3.03 -2.83 -10.40
N TYR A 188 2.72 -3.98 -11.00
CA TYR A 188 3.61 -5.15 -11.01
C TYR A 188 4.93 -4.89 -11.75
N ALA A 189 4.85 -4.13 -12.84
CA ALA A 189 6.02 -3.69 -13.61
C ALA A 189 6.74 -2.48 -13.01
N PHE A 190 6.20 -1.90 -11.93
CA PHE A 190 6.81 -0.72 -11.31
C PHE A 190 8.20 -1.07 -10.79
N SER A 191 9.17 -0.27 -11.21
CA SER A 191 10.51 -0.26 -10.66
C SER A 191 10.83 1.18 -10.27
N PRO A 192 11.28 1.44 -9.03
CA PRO A 192 11.68 2.78 -8.66
C PRO A 192 12.78 3.26 -9.60
N LYS A 193 12.64 4.48 -10.13
CA LYS A 193 13.72 5.09 -10.90
C LYS A 193 14.95 5.19 -10.00
N PRO A 194 16.17 4.85 -10.49
CA PRO A 194 17.38 5.11 -9.72
C PRO A 194 17.42 6.61 -9.39
N ALA A 195 17.77 6.94 -8.15
CA ALA A 195 17.88 8.33 -7.72
C ALA A 195 18.80 9.07 -8.70
N ARG A 196 18.30 10.13 -9.36
CA ARG A 196 19.17 11.01 -10.14
C ARG A 196 20.12 11.67 -9.16
N ASN A 197 21.41 11.44 -9.36
CA ASN A 197 22.45 12.12 -8.60
C ASN A 197 22.59 13.55 -9.15
N ASP A 198 21.67 14.45 -8.78
CA ASP A 198 21.66 15.86 -9.21
C ASP A 198 22.73 16.70 -8.46
N SER A 199 23.90 16.10 -8.19
CA SER A 199 25.05 16.77 -7.57
C SER A 199 26.09 17.30 -8.57
N LEU A 200 25.80 17.27 -9.88
CA LEU A 200 26.71 17.74 -10.94
C LEU A 200 26.08 18.82 -11.84
N GLN A 201 25.47 19.87 -11.25
CA GLN A 201 25.16 21.12 -11.98
C GLN A 201 25.20 22.33 -11.04
N LYS A 202 26.36 22.60 -10.40
CA LYS A 202 26.58 23.88 -9.69
C LYS A 202 27.99 24.50 -9.85
N GLU A 203 28.84 24.04 -10.77
CA GLU A 203 30.20 24.62 -10.92
C GLU A 203 30.52 25.37 -12.23
N GLU A 204 29.61 25.49 -13.21
CA GLU A 204 29.93 26.21 -14.47
C GLU A 204 29.37 27.64 -14.56
N GLY A 205 29.04 28.28 -13.44
CA GLY A 205 28.42 29.61 -13.40
C GLY A 205 29.25 30.75 -12.80
N ALA A 206 30.57 30.59 -12.64
CA ALA A 206 31.44 31.63 -12.11
C ALA A 206 32.77 31.69 -12.87
N ARG A 207 32.75 32.30 -14.06
CA ARG A 207 33.89 33.00 -14.65
C ARG A 207 33.39 34.23 -15.40
#